data_AF-A0A060BRA5-F1
#
_entry.id   AF-A0A060BRA5-F1
#
_cell.length_a   1.000
_cell.length_b   1.000
_cell.length_c   1.000
_cell.angle_alpha   90.00
_cell.angle_beta   90.00
_cell.angle_gamma   90.00
#
_symmetry.space_group_name_H-M   'P 1'
#
loop_
_entity.id
_entity.type
_entity.pdbx_description
1 polymer ?
#
loop_
_entity_poly.entity_id
_entity_poly.type
_entity_poly.pdbx_seq_one_letter_code
_entity_poly.pdbx_strand_id
1 'polypeptide(L)'
;MGSYKDGSNNSIKCSGQTIDLTAGEYTSLRLLGSATNGTKTDTFTINYSDGTSSAANVTMNDWCNTSSSQKVVATLAHRHSNTADDYVTNYIYAYYLTRLPVKQ
;
A
#
# COMPACT_ATOMS: atom_id res chain seq x y z
N MET A 1 10.18 -5.27 -10.81
CA MET A 1 10.39 -4.27 -9.73
C MET A 1 10.65 -2.91 -10.38
N GLY A 2 10.08 -1.82 -9.85
CA GLY A 2 10.25 -0.47 -10.39
C GLY A 2 11.69 0.03 -10.33
N SER A 3 11.99 1.10 -11.07
CA SER A 3 13.33 1.70 -11.12
C SER A 3 13.72 2.33 -9.78
N TYR A 4 14.95 2.10 -9.32
CA TYR A 4 15.51 2.71 -8.11
C TYR A 4 16.07 4.12 -8.34
N LYS A 5 16.04 4.63 -9.57
CA LYS A 5 16.53 5.98 -9.87
C LYS A 5 15.60 7.03 -9.28
N ASP A 6 16.17 8.12 -8.79
CA ASP A 6 15.43 9.30 -8.37
C ASP A 6 14.49 9.79 -9.48
N GLY A 7 13.29 10.23 -9.11
CA GLY A 7 12.25 10.64 -10.05
C GLY A 7 11.52 9.49 -10.75
N SER A 8 11.87 8.23 -10.48
CA SER A 8 11.04 7.10 -10.89
C SER A 8 9.77 7.14 -10.04
N ASN A 9 8.61 7.37 -10.65
CA ASN A 9 7.30 7.44 -9.98
C ASN A 9 6.95 6.12 -9.29
N ASN A 10 7.53 5.88 -8.11
CA ASN A 10 7.41 4.65 -7.34
C ASN A 10 6.30 4.71 -6.28
N SER A 11 5.66 5.87 -6.14
CA SER A 11 4.49 6.07 -5.28
C SER A 11 3.23 6.09 -6.12
N ILE A 12 2.19 5.42 -5.61
CA ILE A 12 0.92 5.26 -6.31
C ILE A 12 -0.20 5.78 -5.41
N LYS A 13 -0.99 6.73 -5.92
CA LYS A 13 -2.22 7.18 -5.28
C LYS A 13 -3.37 6.25 -5.66
N CYS A 14 -4.00 5.59 -4.69
CA CYS A 14 -5.19 4.75 -4.92
C CYS A 14 -6.36 5.59 -5.49
N SER A 15 -6.55 5.54 -6.80
CA SER A 15 -7.60 6.26 -7.55
C SER A 15 -8.47 5.31 -8.37
N GLY A 16 -8.41 4.00 -8.08
CA GLY A 16 -9.14 2.94 -8.80
C GLY A 16 -8.43 2.39 -10.04
N GLN A 17 -7.14 2.70 -10.23
CA GLN A 17 -6.35 2.19 -11.36
C GLN A 17 -5.97 0.71 -11.19
N THR A 18 -5.72 0.05 -12.31
CA THR A 18 -5.06 -1.26 -12.36
C THR A 18 -3.54 -1.09 -12.42
N ILE A 19 -2.82 -1.94 -11.69
CA ILE A 19 -1.36 -2.00 -11.73
C ILE A 19 -0.98 -3.36 -12.31
N ASP A 20 -0.38 -3.34 -13.49
CA ASP A 20 0.11 -4.57 -14.11
C ASP A 20 1.33 -5.10 -13.38
N LEU A 21 1.31 -6.40 -13.09
CA LEU A 21 2.44 -7.12 -12.53
C LEU A 21 3.22 -7.78 -13.67
N THR A 22 4.53 -7.92 -13.47
CA THR A 22 5.32 -8.77 -14.35
C THR A 22 4.76 -10.19 -14.31
N ALA A 23 4.64 -10.85 -15.47
CA ALA A 23 4.14 -12.22 -15.53
C ALA A 23 5.00 -13.14 -14.66
N GLY A 24 4.35 -14.01 -13.89
CA GLY A 24 4.99 -14.93 -12.97
C GLY A 24 3.99 -15.58 -12.02
N GLU A 25 4.47 -16.56 -11.26
CA GLU A 25 3.68 -17.25 -10.25
C GLU A 25 3.90 -16.60 -8.88
N TYR A 26 2.82 -16.13 -8.27
CA TYR A 26 2.85 -15.44 -6.98
C TYR A 26 1.86 -16.07 -6.01
N THR A 27 2.29 -16.28 -4.77
CA THR A 27 1.44 -16.82 -3.69
C THR A 27 0.91 -15.73 -2.76
N SER A 28 1.42 -14.50 -2.88
CA SER A 28 1.01 -13.37 -2.05
C SER A 28 1.31 -12.04 -2.73
N LEU A 29 0.51 -11.02 -2.41
CA LEU A 29 0.84 -9.62 -2.69
C LEU A 29 1.16 -8.91 -1.38
N ARG A 30 2.23 -8.12 -1.38
CA ARG A 30 2.67 -7.32 -0.23
C ARG A 30 2.65 -5.87 -0.62
N LEU A 31 1.99 -5.04 0.18
CA LEU A 31 1.89 -3.61 -0.04
C LEU A 31 2.47 -2.87 1.14
N LEU A 32 3.14 -1.76 0.86
CA LEU A 32 3.48 -0.75 1.86
C LEU A 32 2.62 0.46 1.59
N GLY A 33 1.99 1.02 2.62
CA GLY A 33 1.11 2.16 2.43
C GLY A 33 0.57 2.75 3.71
N SER A 34 -0.12 3.87 3.54
CA SER A 34 -0.82 4.60 4.59
C SER A 34 -1.91 5.46 3.95
N ALA A 35 -3.02 5.66 4.64
CA ALA A 35 -4.05 6.60 4.20
C ALA A 35 -3.68 8.03 4.59
N THR A 36 -4.31 9.01 3.93
CA THR A 36 -4.25 10.43 4.28
C THR A 36 -5.65 10.96 4.57
N ASN A 37 -5.76 11.89 5.52
CA ASN A 37 -7.03 12.51 5.94
C ASN A 37 -8.00 11.47 6.51
N GLY A 38 -7.50 10.69 7.46
CA GLY A 38 -8.23 9.64 8.18
C GLY A 38 -7.97 8.24 7.62
N THR A 39 -8.17 7.24 8.49
CA THR A 39 -8.17 5.83 8.12
C THR A 39 -9.22 5.56 7.04
N LYS A 40 -8.87 4.76 6.04
CA LYS A 40 -9.76 4.39 4.93
C LYS A 40 -9.85 2.89 4.79
N THR A 41 -11.02 2.39 4.44
CA THR A 41 -11.22 0.99 4.08
C THR A 41 -11.71 0.93 2.65
N ASP A 42 -11.07 0.10 1.83
CA ASP A 42 -11.48 -0.11 0.45
C ASP A 42 -11.18 -1.55 0.00
N THR A 43 -11.75 -1.93 -1.14
CA THR A 43 -11.57 -3.24 -1.75
C THR A 43 -10.46 -3.21 -2.80
N PHE A 44 -9.49 -4.10 -2.63
CA PHE A 44 -8.46 -4.40 -3.63
C PHE A 44 -8.92 -5.60 -4.45
N THR A 45 -9.07 -5.39 -5.76
CA THR A 45 -9.36 -6.47 -6.72
C THR A 45 -8.07 -7.01 -7.30
N ILE A 46 -7.91 -8.33 -7.25
CA ILE A 46 -6.75 -9.04 -7.78
C ILE A 46 -7.22 -9.80 -9.01
N ASN A 47 -6.69 -9.42 -10.18
CA ASN A 47 -6.99 -10.04 -11.46
C ASN A 47 -5.95 -11.11 -11.76
N TYR A 48 -6.40 -12.31 -12.12
CA TYR A 48 -5.53 -13.45 -12.46
C TYR A 48 -5.45 -13.62 -13.98
N SER A 49 -4.36 -14.26 -14.45
CA SER A 49 -4.15 -14.53 -15.87
C SER A 49 -5.14 -15.53 -16.47
N ASP A 50 -5.82 -16.32 -15.62
CA ASP A 50 -6.91 -17.23 -16.01
C ASP A 50 -8.26 -16.52 -16.25
N GLY A 51 -8.28 -15.19 -16.11
CA GLY A 51 -9.48 -14.36 -16.25
C GLY A 51 -10.36 -14.29 -15.01
N THR A 52 -10.02 -15.00 -13.93
CA THR A 52 -10.75 -14.89 -12.66
C THR A 52 -10.22 -13.73 -11.80
N SER A 53 -10.95 -13.38 -10.74
CA SER A 53 -10.55 -12.33 -9.79
C SER A 53 -10.94 -12.67 -8.36
N SER A 54 -10.23 -12.07 -7.40
CA SER A 54 -10.60 -12.09 -5.97
C SER A 54 -10.59 -10.69 -5.39
N ALA A 55 -11.39 -10.46 -4.34
CA ALA A 55 -11.44 -9.21 -3.62
C ALA A 55 -10.83 -9.34 -2.21
N ALA A 56 -10.08 -8.33 -1.79
CA ALA A 56 -9.57 -8.20 -0.43
C ALA A 56 -9.94 -6.83 0.15
N ASN A 57 -10.65 -6.82 1.26
CA ASN A 57 -10.92 -5.58 2.00
C ASN A 57 -9.67 -5.18 2.79
N VAL A 58 -9.15 -3.98 2.53
CA VAL A 58 -7.98 -3.43 3.19
C VAL A 58 -8.35 -2.15 3.90
N THR A 59 -8.23 -2.16 5.22
CA THR A 59 -8.25 -0.93 6.03
C THR A 59 -6.83 -0.41 6.11
N MET A 60 -6.57 0.81 5.63
CA MET A 60 -5.29 1.50 5.78
C MET A 60 -5.41 2.61 6.82
N ASN A 61 -4.58 2.56 7.86
CA ASN A 61 -4.57 3.60 8.88
C ASN A 61 -4.03 4.92 8.33
N ASP A 62 -4.51 6.02 8.90
CA ASP A 62 -3.93 7.34 8.64
C ASP A 62 -2.45 7.35 9.03
N TRP A 63 -1.64 7.90 8.13
CA TRP A 63 -0.19 8.02 8.27
C TRP A 63 0.26 8.81 9.51
N CYS A 64 -0.56 9.74 10.01
CA CYS A 64 -0.29 10.65 11.12
C CYS A 64 -1.02 10.22 12.41
N ASN A 65 -1.38 8.94 12.53
CA ASN A 65 -2.16 8.42 13.66
C ASN A 65 -1.29 8.16 14.91
N THR A 66 -1.84 8.40 16.11
CA THR A 66 -1.14 8.24 17.40
C THR A 66 -1.14 6.80 17.93
N SER A 67 -2.00 5.92 17.40
CA SER A 67 -2.06 4.52 17.77
C SER A 67 -2.39 3.63 16.56
N SER A 68 -1.70 2.50 16.41
CA SER A 68 -1.95 1.57 15.32
C SER A 68 -1.71 0.14 15.77
N SER A 69 -2.70 -0.74 15.57
CA SER A 69 -2.51 -2.19 15.62
C SER A 69 -1.89 -2.74 14.33
N GLN A 70 -1.70 -1.91 13.31
CA GLN A 70 -1.09 -2.31 12.05
C GLN A 70 0.43 -2.39 12.17
N LYS A 71 1.02 -3.34 11.43
CA LYS A 71 2.47 -3.54 11.42
C LYS A 71 3.16 -2.34 10.76
N VAL A 72 3.85 -1.54 11.58
CA VAL A 72 4.71 -0.44 11.14
C VAL A 72 5.96 -1.00 10.45
N VAL A 73 6.29 -0.47 9.27
CA VAL A 73 7.55 -0.77 8.56
C VAL A 73 8.51 0.41 8.49
N ALA A 74 8.00 1.63 8.65
CA ALA A 74 8.82 2.82 8.75
C ALA A 74 8.15 3.82 9.71
N THR A 75 8.98 4.42 10.57
CA THR A 75 8.61 5.52 11.45
C THR A 75 9.38 6.74 11.01
N LEU A 76 8.68 7.84 10.73
CA LEU A 76 9.26 9.10 10.28
C LEU A 76 9.06 10.14 11.38
N ALA A 77 10.12 10.90 11.71
CA ALA A 77 10.10 11.86 12.82
C ALA A 77 9.36 13.17 12.51
N HIS A 78 9.13 13.45 11.23
CA HIS A 78 8.52 14.68 10.77
C HIS A 78 7.76 14.47 9.44
N ARG A 79 6.99 15.49 9.06
CA ARG A 79 6.42 15.66 7.73
C ARG A 79 6.80 17.01 7.15
N HIS A 80 6.83 17.09 5.84
CA HIS A 80 7.02 18.35 5.13
C HIS A 80 5.66 18.98 4.80
N SER A 81 5.56 20.29 4.99
CA SER A 81 4.49 21.14 4.45
C SER A 81 5.07 22.10 3.42
N ASN A 82 4.20 22.91 2.79
CA ASN A 82 4.65 23.91 1.81
C ASN A 82 5.52 25.04 2.41
N THR A 83 5.55 25.18 3.74
CA THR A 83 6.19 26.32 4.42
C THR A 83 7.18 25.91 5.51
N ALA A 84 7.07 24.70 6.07
CA ALA A 84 7.91 24.25 7.17
C ALA A 84 7.85 22.72 7.34
N ASP A 85 8.77 22.22 8.16
CA ASP A 85 8.72 20.86 8.70
C ASP A 85 7.84 20.85 9.96
N ASP A 86 6.99 19.85 10.06
CA ASP A 86 6.15 19.60 11.22
C ASP A 86 6.61 18.31 11.91
N TYR A 87 7.09 18.44 13.15
CA TYR A 87 7.72 17.38 13.94
C TYR A 87 6.67 16.50 14.61
N VAL A 88 5.85 15.86 13.78
CA VAL A 88 4.88 14.85 14.20
C VAL A 88 5.33 13.51 13.66
N THR A 89 5.27 12.48 14.51
CA THR A 89 5.63 11.11 14.12
C THR A 89 4.62 10.57 13.11
N ASN A 90 5.11 10.05 11.99
CA ASN A 90 4.32 9.44 10.94
C ASN A 90 4.76 8.01 10.66
N TYR A 91 3.91 7.24 10.00
CA TYR A 91 4.11 5.81 9.82
C TYR A 91 3.76 5.34 8.41
N ILE A 92 4.53 4.36 7.93
CA ILE A 92 4.17 3.50 6.80
C ILE A 92 3.89 2.10 7.35
N TYR A 93 2.81 1.47 6.89
CA TYR A 93 2.37 0.16 7.35
C TYR A 93 2.55 -0.90 6.26
N ALA A 94 2.65 -2.17 6.66
CA ALA A 94 2.64 -3.31 5.76
C ALA A 94 1.28 -4.00 5.69
N TYR A 95 0.90 -4.39 4.48
CA TYR A 95 -0.28 -5.18 4.18
C TYR A 95 0.11 -6.45 3.44
N TYR A 96 -0.49 -7.56 3.84
CA TYR A 96 -0.22 -8.88 3.28
C TYR A 96 -1.53 -9.45 2.76
N LEU A 97 -1.69 -9.47 1.45
CA LEU A 97 -2.84 -10.12 0.80
C LEU A 97 -2.42 -11.56 0.53
N THR A 98 -2.63 -12.41 1.54
CA THR A 98 -2.33 -13.85 1.52
C THR A 98 -3.55 -14.66 1.15
N ARG A 99 -3.34 -15.83 0.53
CA ARG A 99 -4.36 -16.71 -0.08
C ARG A 99 -4.92 -16.19 -1.39
N LEU A 100 -4.03 -15.80 -2.31
CA LEU A 100 -4.40 -15.95 -3.72
C LEU A 100 -4.71 -17.45 -3.92
N PRO A 101 -5.86 -17.83 -4.48
CA PRO A 101 -6.16 -19.23 -4.67
C PRO A 101 -5.03 -19.85 -5.50
N VAL A 102 -4.38 -20.88 -4.96
CA VAL A 102 -3.45 -21.69 -5.75
C VAL A 102 -4.33 -22.43 -6.75
N LYS A 103 -4.37 -21.92 -7.97
CA LYS A 103 -4.97 -22.64 -9.09
C LYS A 103 -3.83 -23.20 -9.92
N GLN A 104 -3.77 -24.53 -9.95
CA GLN A 104 -2.83 -25.33 -10.73
C GLN A 104 -2.99 -25.06 -12.21
#